data_AF-A0A3M0NHN7-F1
#
_entry.id   AF-A0A3M0NHN7-F1
#
_cell.length_a   1.000
_cell.length_b   1.000
_cell.length_c   1.000
_cell.angle_alpha   90.00
_cell.angle_beta   90.00
_cell.angle_gamma   90.00
#
_symmetry.space_group_name_H-M   'P 1'
#
loop_
_entity.id
_entity.type
_entity.pdbx_description
1 polymer ?
#
loop_
_entity_poly.entity_id
_entity_poly.type
_entity_poly.pdbx_seq_one_letter_code
_entity_poly.pdbx_strand_id
1 'polypeptide(L)'
;MATKNIIKLSASIAMLTMLISSPLASTVNAETTSSKENISKNNISPVVNHDNNKLRQIAVNNNLDLAIVPTTNVMGKSSNISNQAWSNKLAKAGYIFKLSKDIYASSGGLFPSNFAKRQPYSVKYAKKIYDKKMLFKIDQVKSVKNGTSIHIVSKNKKYQFWTNFLTGTCNIYGRRKALKPIIKAEIKVIRTTDKKTASRSLAKATKVTAKLHGSNKKIASDSIIQLKQWLNNKNFANIPVLLIGSL
;
A
#
# COMPACT_ATOMS: atom_id res chain seq x y z
N MET A 1 49.42 -27.92 25.80
CA MET A 1 49.05 -29.23 26.38
C MET A 1 48.36 -28.96 27.72
N ALA A 2 47.02 -28.99 27.74
CA ALA A 2 46.15 -29.09 28.93
C ALA A 2 44.69 -29.17 28.44
N THR A 3 44.23 -30.39 28.30
CA THR A 3 42.84 -30.90 28.30
C THR A 3 42.08 -30.44 29.57
N LYS A 4 40.76 -30.34 29.72
CA LYS A 4 39.55 -31.12 29.35
C LYS A 4 38.35 -30.24 29.81
N ASN A 5 37.21 -30.03 29.14
CA ASN A 5 36.13 -30.89 28.63
C ASN A 5 34.85 -30.88 29.51
N ILE A 6 33.68 -31.04 28.85
CA ILE A 6 32.33 -31.44 29.34
C ILE A 6 31.37 -30.25 29.64
N ILE A 7 30.19 -30.00 29.04
CA ILE A 7 29.12 -30.69 28.26
C ILE A 7 27.78 -30.69 29.04
N LYS A 8 26.69 -30.30 28.34
CA LYS A 8 25.23 -30.54 28.57
C LYS A 8 24.57 -29.72 29.71
N LEU A 9 23.27 -29.37 29.71
CA LEU A 9 22.09 -29.96 29.07
C LEU A 9 20.94 -28.93 28.96
N SER A 10 19.99 -29.25 28.08
CA SER A 10 18.72 -28.63 27.70
C SER A 10 17.72 -28.18 28.78
N ALA A 11 16.84 -27.24 28.42
CA ALA A 11 15.39 -27.39 28.63
C ALA A 11 14.61 -26.64 27.54
N SER A 12 13.67 -27.36 26.93
CA SER A 12 12.68 -26.91 25.95
C SER A 12 11.29 -27.06 26.59
N ILE A 13 10.29 -26.48 25.92
CA ILE A 13 8.83 -26.68 26.09
C ILE A 13 8.13 -25.77 27.12
N ALA A 14 7.26 -24.88 26.61
CA ALA A 14 5.80 -25.01 26.78
C ALA A 14 5.08 -23.82 26.11
N MET A 15 4.32 -24.13 25.04
CA MET A 15 3.24 -23.26 24.56
C MET A 15 2.10 -23.31 25.58
N LEU A 16 1.53 -22.15 25.92
CA LEU A 16 0.25 -22.07 26.60
C LEU A 16 -0.74 -21.32 25.69
N THR A 17 -1.65 -22.09 25.10
CA THR A 17 -2.89 -21.64 24.46
C THR A 17 -4.05 -22.15 25.29
N MET A 18 -4.91 -21.26 25.78
CA MET A 18 -6.34 -21.51 26.09
C MET A 18 -7.07 -20.16 26.02
N LEU A 19 -7.98 -19.97 25.05
CA LEU A 19 -9.40 -20.35 25.05
C LEU A 19 -10.22 -19.50 26.02
N ILE A 20 -10.83 -18.43 25.48
CA ILE A 20 -11.93 -17.71 26.15
C ILE A 20 -13.22 -18.32 25.61
N SER A 21 -13.95 -18.96 26.52
CA SER A 21 -15.28 -19.52 26.33
C SER A 21 -16.32 -18.43 26.06
N SER A 22 -17.29 -18.74 25.21
CA SER A 22 -18.62 -18.12 25.23
C SER A 22 -19.64 -19.26 25.29
N PRO A 23 -20.71 -19.10 26.07
CA PRO A 23 -22.00 -19.39 25.46
C PRO A 23 -23.06 -18.37 25.90
N LEU A 24 -23.82 -17.87 24.94
CA LEU A 24 -25.22 -17.58 25.20
C LEU A 24 -26.03 -17.94 23.96
N ALA A 25 -26.70 -19.08 24.07
CA ALA A 25 -27.78 -19.47 23.18
C ALA A 25 -29.00 -18.59 23.51
N SER A 26 -29.66 -18.08 22.48
CA SER A 26 -31.05 -17.67 22.57
C SER A 26 -31.79 -18.26 21.38
N THR A 27 -32.69 -19.17 21.75
CA THR A 27 -33.74 -19.83 20.97
C THR A 27 -34.55 -18.85 20.14
N VAL A 28 -34.83 -19.20 18.88
CA VAL A 28 -35.93 -18.59 18.11
C VAL A 28 -36.97 -19.69 17.90
N ASN A 29 -38.08 -19.56 18.62
CA ASN A 29 -39.32 -20.26 18.31
C ASN A 29 -39.95 -19.56 17.10
N ALA A 30 -40.37 -20.37 16.12
CA ALA A 30 -41.23 -19.95 15.04
C ALA A 30 -42.67 -19.88 15.56
N GLU A 31 -43.31 -18.72 15.44
CA GLU A 31 -44.76 -18.62 15.45
C GLU A 31 -45.22 -17.77 14.26
N THR A 32 -46.05 -18.42 13.45
CA THR A 32 -46.70 -17.90 12.26
C THR A 32 -47.95 -17.16 12.71
N THR A 33 -48.04 -15.85 12.47
CA THR A 33 -49.34 -15.16 12.40
C THR A 33 -49.40 -14.25 11.20
N SER A 34 -50.39 -14.55 10.36
CA SER A 34 -50.79 -13.86 9.15
C SER A 34 -51.32 -12.46 9.48
N SER A 35 -50.72 -11.43 8.90
CA SER A 35 -51.39 -10.15 8.65
C SER A 35 -51.00 -9.62 7.27
N LYS A 36 -52.01 -9.42 6.41
CA LYS A 36 -51.85 -8.77 5.11
C LYS A 36 -51.61 -7.28 5.33
N GLU A 37 -50.36 -6.87 5.36
CA GLU A 37 -49.98 -5.46 5.26
C GLU A 37 -49.54 -5.13 3.82
N ASN A 38 -50.24 -4.16 3.21
CA ASN A 38 -49.94 -3.65 1.88
C ASN A 38 -48.70 -2.73 1.99
N ILE A 39 -47.51 -3.28 1.81
CA ILE A 39 -46.25 -2.52 1.89
C ILE A 39 -46.03 -1.74 0.60
N SER A 40 -46.21 -0.42 0.69
CA SER A 40 -45.83 0.55 -0.34
C SER A 40 -44.32 0.54 -0.58
N LYS A 41 -43.90 0.47 -1.85
CA LYS A 41 -42.49 0.30 -2.31
C LYS A 41 -41.53 1.44 -1.92
N ASN A 42 -41.98 2.46 -1.19
CA ASN A 42 -41.21 3.69 -0.96
C ASN A 42 -40.60 3.83 0.44
N ASN A 43 -40.78 2.86 1.36
CA ASN A 43 -40.28 2.97 2.74
C ASN A 43 -39.18 1.96 3.13
N ILE A 44 -38.55 1.27 2.18
CA ILE A 44 -37.39 0.42 2.47
C ILE A 44 -36.11 1.24 2.29
N SER A 45 -35.47 1.64 3.39
CA SER A 45 -34.10 2.14 3.35
C SER A 45 -33.19 1.06 2.77
N PRO A 46 -32.31 1.35 1.78
CA PRO A 46 -31.49 0.33 1.16
C PRO A 46 -30.50 -0.24 2.18
N VAL A 47 -30.67 -1.50 2.53
CA VAL A 47 -29.69 -2.27 3.29
C VAL A 47 -28.46 -2.44 2.40
N VAL A 48 -27.34 -1.82 2.78
CA VAL A 48 -26.06 -1.96 2.09
C VAL A 48 -25.52 -3.37 2.36
N ASN A 49 -25.75 -4.30 1.43
CA ASN A 49 -25.15 -5.63 1.47
C ASN A 49 -23.88 -5.65 0.59
N HIS A 50 -22.73 -5.96 1.20
CA HIS A 50 -21.42 -5.88 0.55
C HIS A 50 -21.03 -7.12 -0.27
N ASP A 51 -21.89 -8.13 -0.42
CA ASP A 51 -21.54 -9.40 -1.06
C ASP A 51 -22.54 -9.88 -2.14
N ASN A 52 -22.92 -8.96 -3.05
CA ASN A 52 -23.84 -9.25 -4.18
C ASN A 52 -23.38 -10.41 -5.09
N ASN A 53 -22.08 -10.71 -5.14
CA ASN A 53 -21.56 -11.86 -5.90
C ASN A 53 -21.88 -13.21 -5.25
N LYS A 54 -21.85 -13.31 -3.91
CA LYS A 54 -22.25 -14.55 -3.23
C LYS A 54 -23.74 -14.83 -3.41
N LEU A 55 -24.58 -13.79 -3.33
CA LEU A 55 -26.02 -13.93 -3.53
C LEU A 55 -26.37 -14.38 -4.97
N ARG A 56 -25.64 -13.86 -5.98
CA ARG A 56 -25.77 -14.34 -7.36
C ARG A 56 -25.36 -15.79 -7.52
N GLN A 57 -24.26 -16.20 -6.88
CA GLN A 57 -23.78 -17.57 -6.96
C GLN A 57 -24.75 -18.54 -6.27
N ILE A 58 -25.36 -18.13 -5.15
CA ILE A 58 -26.42 -18.89 -4.48
C ILE A 58 -27.68 -18.99 -5.36
N ALA A 59 -28.08 -17.91 -6.04
CA ALA A 59 -29.24 -17.93 -6.94
C ALA A 59 -29.03 -18.87 -8.14
N VAL A 60 -27.84 -18.83 -8.75
CA VAL A 60 -27.44 -19.75 -9.83
C VAL A 60 -27.41 -21.20 -9.36
N ASN A 61 -26.85 -21.46 -8.18
CA ASN A 61 -26.78 -22.82 -7.64
C ASN A 61 -28.15 -23.43 -7.30
N ASN A 62 -29.18 -22.60 -7.14
CA ASN A 62 -30.54 -23.03 -6.80
C ASN A 62 -31.53 -22.85 -7.96
N ASN A 63 -31.04 -22.63 -9.20
CA ASN A 63 -31.87 -22.40 -10.40
C ASN A 63 -32.96 -21.33 -10.23
N LEU A 64 -32.70 -20.31 -9.41
CA LEU A 64 -33.62 -19.20 -9.19
C LEU A 64 -33.44 -18.14 -10.28
N ASP A 65 -34.55 -17.57 -10.74
CA ASP A 65 -34.54 -16.55 -11.78
C ASP A 65 -33.78 -15.29 -11.31
N LEU A 66 -32.71 -14.96 -12.04
CA LEU A 66 -31.79 -13.86 -11.75
C LEU A 66 -32.47 -12.49 -11.85
N ALA A 67 -33.68 -12.41 -12.42
CA ALA A 67 -34.49 -11.19 -12.51
C ALA A 67 -34.94 -10.65 -11.15
N ILE A 68 -34.91 -11.45 -10.07
CA ILE A 68 -35.32 -11.02 -8.71
C ILE A 68 -34.16 -10.32 -7.96
N VAL A 69 -32.91 -10.46 -8.44
CA VAL A 69 -31.77 -9.73 -7.85
C VAL A 69 -31.71 -8.35 -8.50
N PRO A 70 -32.01 -7.25 -7.78
CA PRO A 70 -31.99 -5.91 -8.37
C PRO A 70 -30.59 -5.65 -8.92
N THR A 71 -30.52 -5.54 -10.24
CA THR A 71 -29.38 -4.98 -10.96
C THR A 71 -29.37 -3.49 -10.67
N THR A 72 -28.87 -3.14 -9.48
CA THR A 72 -28.36 -1.80 -9.26
C THR A 72 -27.16 -1.68 -10.19
N ASN A 73 -27.43 -1.17 -11.39
CA ASN A 73 -26.42 -0.56 -12.24
C ASN A 73 -25.83 0.59 -11.43
N VAL A 74 -24.83 0.26 -10.61
CA VAL A 74 -23.89 1.24 -10.08
C VAL A 74 -23.14 1.73 -11.30
N MET A 75 -23.73 2.70 -11.98
CA MET A 75 -23.06 3.61 -12.88
C MET A 75 -21.80 4.05 -12.13
N GLY A 76 -20.67 3.49 -12.55
CA GLY A 76 -19.48 3.38 -11.71
C GLY A 76 -19.10 4.72 -11.12
N LYS A 77 -19.38 4.91 -9.83
CA LYS A 77 -18.55 5.80 -9.01
C LYS A 77 -17.15 5.25 -9.23
N SER A 78 -16.29 6.00 -9.91
CA SER A 78 -14.86 5.73 -9.93
C SER A 78 -14.46 5.74 -8.45
N SER A 79 -14.42 4.57 -7.84
CA SER A 79 -13.99 4.42 -6.47
C SER A 79 -12.53 4.84 -6.52
N ASN A 80 -12.28 6.06 -6.05
CA ASN A 80 -10.97 6.45 -5.60
C ASN A 80 -10.65 5.49 -4.45
N ILE A 81 -10.20 4.28 -4.78
CA ILE A 81 -9.67 3.32 -3.83
C ILE A 81 -8.36 3.94 -3.38
N SER A 82 -8.48 4.82 -2.38
CA SER A 82 -7.35 5.27 -1.58
C SER A 82 -6.71 3.99 -1.05
N ASN A 83 -5.48 3.71 -1.47
CA ASN A 83 -4.73 2.59 -0.93
C ASN A 83 -4.29 2.99 0.49
N GLN A 84 -5.19 2.85 1.47
CA GLN A 84 -5.01 3.39 2.82
C GLN A 84 -3.74 2.84 3.50
N ALA A 85 -3.47 1.54 3.36
CA ALA A 85 -2.26 0.91 3.87
C ALA A 85 -0.99 1.53 3.25
N TRP A 86 -1.00 1.78 1.95
CA TRP A 86 0.12 2.40 1.24
C TRP A 86 0.29 3.87 1.66
N SER A 87 -0.82 4.61 1.73
CA SER A 87 -0.85 6.00 2.19
C SER A 87 -0.25 6.11 3.60
N ASN A 88 -0.65 5.22 4.52
CA ASN A 88 -0.10 5.16 5.87
C ASN A 88 1.39 4.85 5.89
N LYS A 89 1.85 3.90 5.07
CA LYS A 89 3.28 3.56 4.93
C LYS A 89 4.11 4.77 4.48
N LEU A 90 3.65 5.47 3.44
CA LEU A 90 4.36 6.64 2.92
C LEU A 90 4.28 7.85 3.87
N ALA A 91 3.15 8.04 4.55
CA ALA A 91 2.98 9.10 5.54
C ALA A 91 3.96 8.92 6.72
N LYS A 92 4.13 7.68 7.19
CA LYS A 92 5.09 7.32 8.25
C LYS A 92 6.55 7.57 7.86
N ALA A 93 6.88 7.53 6.56
CA ALA A 93 8.21 7.88 6.08
C ALA A 93 8.55 9.37 6.26
N GLY A 94 7.51 10.22 6.41
CA GLY A 94 7.66 11.63 6.74
C GLY A 94 8.19 12.49 5.59
N TYR A 95 8.85 13.59 5.94
CA TYR A 95 9.32 14.60 5.00
C TYR A 95 10.67 14.23 4.39
N ILE A 96 10.69 13.16 3.59
CA ILE A 96 11.92 12.63 2.96
C ILE A 96 11.85 12.61 1.43
N PHE A 97 10.82 13.22 0.84
CA PHE A 97 10.63 13.25 -0.61
C PHE A 97 10.97 14.62 -1.18
N LYS A 98 11.71 14.64 -2.29
CA LYS A 98 11.91 15.83 -3.13
C LYS A 98 11.23 15.62 -4.46
N LEU A 99 10.81 16.70 -5.11
CA LEU A 99 10.35 16.64 -6.50
C LEU A 99 11.46 16.10 -7.42
N SER A 100 11.09 15.23 -8.36
CA SER A 100 11.98 14.85 -9.46
C SER A 100 12.15 16.00 -10.46
N LYS A 101 13.18 15.93 -11.29
CA LYS A 101 13.36 16.87 -12.41
C LYS A 101 12.23 16.75 -13.43
N ASP A 102 11.66 15.56 -13.56
CA ASP A 102 10.59 15.25 -14.53
C ASP A 102 9.28 15.99 -14.23
N ILE A 103 9.15 16.59 -13.04
CA ILE A 103 7.95 17.33 -12.63
C ILE A 103 7.68 18.58 -13.48
N TYR A 104 8.66 19.09 -14.20
CA TYR A 104 8.50 20.21 -15.13
C TYR A 104 8.95 19.85 -16.54
N ALA A 105 8.86 18.56 -16.90
CA ALA A 105 8.85 18.16 -18.30
C ALA A 105 7.60 18.71 -19.02
N SER A 106 7.59 18.66 -20.35
CA SER A 106 6.76 19.40 -21.33
C SER A 106 5.29 19.72 -21.00
N SER A 107 4.64 19.01 -20.08
CA SER A 107 3.24 19.21 -19.67
C SER A 107 3.04 19.73 -18.24
N GLY A 108 4.07 19.81 -17.40
CA GLY A 108 3.93 20.08 -15.96
C GLY A 108 3.33 18.88 -15.20
N GLY A 109 4.04 18.39 -14.20
CA GLY A 109 3.70 17.17 -13.45
C GLY A 109 3.00 17.42 -12.11
N LEU A 110 2.75 18.68 -11.75
CA LEU A 110 2.01 19.05 -10.53
C LEU A 110 0.56 19.29 -10.87
N PHE A 111 -0.33 18.69 -10.10
CA PHE A 111 -1.77 18.83 -10.23
C PHE A 111 -2.34 19.44 -8.94
N PRO A 112 -3.42 20.23 -9.03
CA PRO A 112 -4.12 20.74 -7.86
C PRO A 112 -4.79 19.61 -7.08
N SER A 113 -5.21 19.90 -5.84
CA SER A 113 -5.75 18.95 -4.84
C SER A 113 -6.94 18.07 -5.31
N ASN A 114 -7.60 18.38 -6.43
CA ASN A 114 -8.63 17.55 -7.05
C ASN A 114 -8.19 17.06 -8.45
N PHE A 115 -7.70 15.82 -8.50
CA PHE A 115 -7.10 15.20 -9.70
C PHE A 115 -8.09 14.96 -10.86
N ALA A 116 -9.40 14.82 -10.58
CA ALA A 116 -10.36 14.30 -11.56
C ALA A 116 -10.77 15.29 -12.68
N LYS A 117 -10.47 16.59 -12.54
CA LYS A 117 -11.05 17.63 -13.42
C LYS A 117 -10.10 18.75 -13.82
N ARG A 118 -8.79 18.67 -13.57
CA ARG A 118 -7.92 19.86 -13.71
C ARG A 118 -6.63 19.62 -14.46
N GLN A 119 -6.34 20.63 -15.30
CA GLN A 119 -5.08 20.81 -16.01
C GLN A 119 -3.91 20.87 -15.00
N PRO A 120 -2.74 20.34 -15.38
CA PRO A 120 -1.53 20.51 -14.57
C PRO A 120 -1.18 21.99 -14.41
N TYR A 121 -0.46 22.30 -13.34
CA TYR A 121 0.20 23.59 -13.23
C TYR A 121 1.21 23.77 -14.36
N SER A 122 1.41 25.01 -14.80
CA SER A 122 2.35 25.33 -15.87
C SER A 122 3.77 24.85 -15.56
N VAL A 123 4.52 24.51 -16.61
CA VAL A 123 5.94 24.13 -16.52
C VAL A 123 6.76 25.16 -15.73
N LYS A 124 6.52 26.47 -15.98
CA LYS A 124 7.18 27.57 -15.27
C LYS A 124 6.91 27.51 -13.76
N TYR A 125 5.66 27.24 -13.36
CA TYR A 125 5.31 27.12 -11.95
C TYR A 125 5.92 25.86 -11.34
N ALA A 126 5.80 24.71 -12.00
CA ALA A 126 6.40 23.46 -11.52
C ALA A 126 7.92 23.59 -11.33
N LYS A 127 8.62 24.25 -12.27
CA LYS A 127 10.04 24.56 -12.14
C LYS A 127 10.33 25.45 -10.92
N LYS A 128 9.55 26.52 -10.71
CA LYS A 128 9.68 27.40 -9.52
C LYS A 128 9.54 26.62 -8.21
N ILE A 129 8.63 25.65 -8.14
CA ILE A 129 8.44 24.81 -6.95
C ILE A 129 9.61 23.82 -6.80
N TYR A 130 10.07 23.19 -7.89
CA TYR A 130 11.23 22.31 -7.90
C TYR A 130 12.49 23.01 -7.39
N ASP A 131 12.77 24.22 -7.88
CA ASP A 131 13.97 24.99 -7.56
C ASP A 131 14.07 25.36 -6.06
N LYS A 132 12.94 25.34 -5.33
CA LYS A 132 12.92 25.52 -3.86
C LYS A 132 13.51 24.34 -3.09
N LYS A 133 13.74 23.19 -3.73
CA LYS A 133 14.36 21.98 -3.12
C LYS A 133 13.68 21.52 -1.82
N MET A 134 12.37 21.77 -1.69
CA MET A 134 11.58 21.49 -0.49
C MET A 134 11.43 19.99 -0.24
N LEU A 135 11.23 19.64 1.03
CA LEU A 135 10.87 18.28 1.44
C LEU A 135 9.36 18.15 1.58
N PHE A 136 8.85 17.05 1.07
CA PHE A 136 7.44 16.68 1.10
C PHE A 136 7.25 15.36 1.86
N LYS A 137 6.09 15.24 2.50
CA LYS A 137 5.51 13.99 2.95
C LYS A 137 4.49 13.55 1.90
N ILE A 138 4.38 12.25 1.65
CA ILE A 138 3.27 11.69 0.88
C ILE A 138 2.22 11.19 1.87
N ASP A 139 1.01 11.72 1.82
CA ASP A 139 -0.06 11.35 2.77
C ASP A 139 -1.25 10.63 2.14
N GLN A 140 -1.37 10.65 0.81
CA GLN A 140 -2.41 9.92 0.09
C GLN A 140 -1.87 9.30 -1.19
N VAL A 141 -2.41 8.14 -1.54
CA VAL A 141 -2.13 7.41 -2.78
C VAL A 141 -3.44 7.00 -3.44
N LYS A 142 -3.57 7.28 -4.74
CA LYS A 142 -4.74 6.93 -5.55
C LYS A 142 -4.32 6.24 -6.84
N SER A 143 -5.02 5.16 -7.17
CA SER A 143 -4.94 4.55 -8.50
C SER A 143 -5.69 5.42 -9.51
N VAL A 144 -5.09 5.64 -10.68
CA VAL A 144 -5.65 6.40 -11.79
C VAL A 144 -5.50 5.59 -13.07
N LYS A 145 -6.29 5.88 -14.12
CA LYS A 145 -6.35 5.07 -15.36
C LYS A 145 -4.98 4.68 -15.94
N ASN A 146 -3.99 5.57 -15.81
CA ASN A 146 -2.64 5.40 -16.37
C ASN A 146 -1.53 5.34 -15.28
N GLY A 147 -1.83 4.86 -14.08
CA GLY A 147 -0.82 4.59 -13.06
C GLY A 147 -1.25 4.96 -11.63
N THR A 148 -0.30 5.47 -10.86
CA THR A 148 -0.52 5.86 -9.46
C THR A 148 -0.19 7.32 -9.26
N SER A 149 -1.12 8.04 -8.63
CA SER A 149 -0.95 9.42 -8.22
C SER A 149 -0.77 9.50 -6.70
N ILE A 150 0.12 10.38 -6.26
CA ILE A 150 0.42 10.63 -4.85
C ILE A 150 0.13 12.08 -4.51
N HIS A 151 -0.46 12.29 -3.34
CA HIS A 151 -0.59 13.61 -2.76
C HIS A 151 0.65 13.92 -1.92
N ILE A 152 1.26 15.07 -2.19
CA ILE A 152 2.48 15.53 -1.51
C ILE A 152 2.20 16.82 -0.77
N VAL A 153 2.69 16.90 0.48
CA VAL A 153 2.50 18.04 1.37
C VAL A 153 3.83 18.50 1.93
N SER A 154 4.12 19.79 1.78
CA SER A 154 5.28 20.45 2.37
C SER A 154 5.14 20.61 3.88
N LYS A 155 6.26 20.75 4.61
CA LYS A 155 6.28 20.89 6.08
C LYS A 155 5.39 22.03 6.61
N ASN A 156 5.37 23.17 5.92
CA ASN A 156 4.58 24.34 6.28
C ASN A 156 3.13 24.28 5.76
N LYS A 157 2.72 23.17 5.15
CA LYS A 157 1.38 22.93 4.56
C LYS A 157 0.96 23.91 3.46
N LYS A 158 1.81 24.89 3.09
CA LYS A 158 1.53 25.90 2.05
C LYS A 158 1.52 25.30 0.64
N TYR A 159 2.35 24.28 0.42
CA TYR A 159 2.47 23.60 -0.87
C TYR A 159 1.92 22.20 -0.77
N GLN A 160 0.90 21.93 -1.58
CA GLN A 160 0.16 20.67 -1.64
C GLN A 160 -0.19 20.36 -3.09
N PHE A 161 0.19 19.18 -3.58
CA PHE A 161 0.01 18.82 -4.99
C PHE A 161 -0.30 17.34 -5.12
N TRP A 162 -1.00 16.98 -6.18
CA TRP A 162 -0.95 15.63 -6.72
C TRP A 162 0.16 15.53 -7.76
N THR A 163 0.82 14.38 -7.83
CA THR A 163 1.85 14.08 -8.84
C THR A 163 1.93 12.58 -9.10
N ASN A 164 2.55 12.18 -10.21
CA ASN A 164 2.83 10.77 -10.50
C ASN A 164 3.76 10.16 -9.43
N PHE A 165 3.47 8.93 -9.00
CA PHE A 165 4.28 8.19 -8.02
C PHE A 165 5.71 7.90 -8.49
N LEU A 166 5.87 7.45 -9.74
CA LEU A 166 7.15 6.97 -10.29
C LEU A 166 8.06 8.13 -10.65
N THR A 167 7.51 9.16 -11.28
CA THR A 167 8.30 10.27 -11.86
C THR A 167 8.18 11.57 -11.09
N GLY A 168 7.23 11.70 -10.16
CA GLY A 168 6.96 12.96 -9.48
C GLY A 168 7.92 13.28 -8.35
N THR A 169 8.38 12.26 -7.64
CA THR A 169 9.22 12.44 -6.44
C THR A 169 10.34 11.42 -6.35
N CYS A 170 11.35 11.74 -5.57
CA CYS A 170 12.42 10.83 -5.20
C CYS A 170 12.67 10.86 -3.70
N ASN A 171 13.00 9.71 -3.13
CA ASN A 171 13.48 9.60 -1.77
C ASN A 171 14.88 10.22 -1.66
N ILE A 172 15.09 11.16 -0.73
CA ILE A 172 16.39 11.83 -0.56
C ILE A 172 17.52 10.86 -0.19
N TYR A 173 17.19 9.73 0.46
CA TYR A 173 18.15 8.71 0.82
C TYR A 173 18.60 7.87 -0.38
N GLY A 174 17.80 7.83 -1.45
CA GLY A 174 18.15 7.15 -2.71
C GLY A 174 19.46 7.66 -3.34
N ARG A 175 19.85 8.91 -3.04
CA ARG A 175 21.08 9.53 -3.56
C ARG A 175 22.32 9.31 -2.69
N ARG A 176 22.17 8.72 -1.49
CA ARG A 176 23.32 8.50 -0.59
C ARG A 176 24.26 7.48 -1.20
N LYS A 177 25.54 7.84 -1.37
CA LYS A 177 26.57 6.96 -1.94
C LYS A 177 26.64 5.61 -1.21
N ALA A 178 26.60 5.63 0.13
CA ALA A 178 26.61 4.43 0.97
C ALA A 178 25.41 3.50 0.73
N LEU A 179 24.28 4.00 0.25
CA LEU A 179 23.08 3.20 -0.01
C LEU A 179 22.98 2.71 -1.47
N LYS A 180 23.81 3.19 -2.39
CA LYS A 180 23.78 2.73 -3.79
C LYS A 180 23.94 1.21 -3.95
N PRO A 181 24.85 0.53 -3.21
CA PRO A 181 25.01 -0.92 -3.36
C PRO A 181 23.76 -1.70 -2.95
N ILE A 182 23.07 -1.27 -1.88
CA ILE A 182 21.81 -1.88 -1.45
C ILE A 182 20.71 -1.60 -2.48
N ILE A 183 20.51 -0.33 -2.88
CA ILE A 183 19.51 0.06 -3.91
C ILE A 183 19.66 -0.78 -5.19
N LYS A 184 20.88 -0.95 -5.71
CA LYS A 184 21.13 -1.79 -6.89
C LYS A 184 20.73 -3.25 -6.67
N ALA A 185 20.97 -3.80 -5.48
CA ALA A 185 20.58 -5.16 -5.15
C ALA A 185 19.06 -5.30 -5.04
N GLU A 186 18.37 -4.34 -4.41
CA GLU A 186 16.90 -4.37 -4.28
C GLU A 186 16.21 -4.20 -5.64
N ILE A 187 16.68 -3.31 -6.51
CA ILE A 187 16.18 -3.16 -7.89
C ILE A 187 16.28 -4.49 -8.64
N LYS A 188 17.39 -5.23 -8.48
CA LYS A 188 17.55 -6.55 -9.11
C LYS A 188 16.52 -7.56 -8.58
N VAL A 189 16.18 -7.51 -7.30
CA VAL A 189 15.13 -8.35 -6.69
C VAL A 189 13.76 -8.01 -7.27
N ILE A 190 13.44 -6.72 -7.45
CA ILE A 190 12.14 -6.29 -7.96
C ILE A 190 11.97 -6.62 -9.45
N ARG A 191 13.03 -6.45 -10.25
CA ARG A 191 12.98 -6.64 -11.70
C ARG A 191 13.10 -8.09 -12.16
N THR A 192 13.48 -9.03 -11.30
CA THR A 192 13.65 -10.44 -11.67
C THR A 192 12.37 -11.25 -11.46
N THR A 193 12.05 -12.12 -12.40
CA THR A 193 10.94 -13.08 -12.29
C THR A 193 11.38 -14.39 -11.64
N ASP A 194 12.67 -14.74 -11.73
CA ASP A 194 13.24 -15.97 -11.16
C ASP A 194 13.40 -15.88 -9.64
N LYS A 195 12.72 -16.77 -8.92
CA LYS A 195 12.75 -16.86 -7.46
C LYS A 195 14.16 -17.12 -6.93
N LYS A 196 14.95 -17.97 -7.59
CA LYS A 196 16.33 -18.30 -7.14
C LYS A 196 17.24 -17.08 -7.24
N THR A 197 17.12 -16.30 -8.30
CA THR A 197 17.86 -15.04 -8.51
C THR A 197 17.40 -13.95 -7.54
N ALA A 198 16.09 -13.86 -7.26
CA ALA A 198 15.56 -12.96 -6.25
C ALA A 198 16.14 -13.28 -4.86
N SER A 199 16.12 -14.55 -4.44
CA SER A 199 16.68 -14.98 -3.13
C SER A 199 18.19 -14.69 -3.01
N ARG A 200 18.98 -14.98 -4.06
CA ARG A 200 20.41 -14.65 -4.07
C ARG A 200 20.67 -13.13 -3.97
N SER A 201 19.86 -12.35 -4.68
CA SER A 201 19.97 -10.88 -4.66
C SER A 201 19.54 -10.30 -3.31
N LEU A 202 18.52 -10.87 -2.65
CA LEU A 202 18.14 -10.53 -1.27
C LEU A 202 19.24 -10.87 -0.25
N ALA A 203 19.89 -12.03 -0.40
CA ALA A 203 21.03 -12.41 0.45
C ALA A 203 22.19 -11.41 0.28
N LYS A 204 22.49 -11.00 -0.96
CA LYS A 204 23.48 -9.96 -1.23
C LYS A 204 23.10 -8.62 -0.61
N ALA A 205 21.84 -8.21 -0.75
CA ALA A 205 21.29 -7.00 -0.15
C ALA A 205 21.49 -7.02 1.37
N THR A 206 21.18 -8.13 2.04
CA THR A 206 21.35 -8.33 3.49
C THR A 206 22.82 -8.23 3.91
N LYS A 207 23.74 -8.87 3.18
CA LYS A 207 25.19 -8.78 3.43
C LYS A 207 25.74 -7.36 3.29
N VAL A 208 25.27 -6.61 2.29
CA VAL A 208 25.63 -5.20 2.11
C VAL A 208 25.13 -4.36 3.29
N THR A 209 23.88 -4.54 3.70
CA THR A 209 23.29 -3.84 4.85
C THR A 209 24.06 -4.08 6.14
N ALA A 210 24.56 -5.30 6.37
CA ALA A 210 25.34 -5.63 7.56
C ALA A 210 26.64 -4.81 7.71
N LYS A 211 27.22 -4.35 6.59
CA LYS A 211 28.44 -3.52 6.54
C LYS A 211 28.18 -2.03 6.71
N LEU A 212 26.93 -1.61 6.78
CA LEU A 212 26.58 -0.20 6.99
C LEU A 212 26.57 0.13 8.48
N HIS A 213 26.74 1.41 8.79
CA HIS A 213 26.73 1.94 10.16
C HIS A 213 25.76 3.11 10.30
N GLY A 214 25.40 3.42 11.55
CA GLY A 214 24.56 4.56 11.92
C GLY A 214 23.24 4.63 11.15
N SER A 215 22.87 5.83 10.71
CA SER A 215 21.60 6.08 10.00
C SER A 215 21.45 5.28 8.70
N ASN A 216 22.54 5.01 7.98
CA ASN A 216 22.49 4.23 6.74
C ASN A 216 22.15 2.77 7.01
N LYS A 217 22.66 2.18 8.11
CA LYS A 217 22.28 0.83 8.53
C LYS A 217 20.79 0.76 8.83
N LYS A 218 20.25 1.71 9.60
CA LYS A 218 18.82 1.77 9.92
C LYS A 218 17.95 1.83 8.66
N ILE A 219 18.23 2.78 7.76
CA ILE A 219 17.48 2.96 6.50
C ILE A 219 17.53 1.69 5.65
N ALA A 220 18.72 1.08 5.49
CA ALA A 220 18.88 -0.13 4.71
C ALA A 220 18.18 -1.34 5.35
N SER A 221 18.21 -1.49 6.68
CA SER A 221 17.48 -2.53 7.39
C SER A 221 15.97 -2.41 7.19
N ASP A 222 15.41 -1.20 7.34
CA ASP A 222 13.99 -0.94 7.08
C ASP A 222 13.60 -1.26 5.64
N SER A 223 14.49 -0.95 4.69
CA SER A 223 14.31 -1.26 3.27
C SER A 223 14.31 -2.77 3.00
N ILE A 224 15.21 -3.54 3.63
CA ILE A 224 15.23 -5.01 3.54
C ILE A 224 13.94 -5.63 4.07
N ILE A 225 13.39 -5.12 5.19
CA ILE A 225 12.12 -5.60 5.73
C ILE A 225 10.99 -5.41 4.70
N GLN A 226 10.92 -4.23 4.08
CA GLN A 226 9.93 -3.95 3.04
C GLN A 226 10.16 -4.78 1.77
N LEU A 227 11.41 -5.06 1.41
CA LEU A 227 11.71 -5.90 0.26
C LEU A 227 11.27 -7.36 0.47
N LYS A 228 11.38 -7.88 1.70
CA LYS A 228 10.83 -9.19 2.06
C LYS A 228 9.31 -9.21 1.93
N GLN A 229 8.63 -8.15 2.34
CA GLN A 229 7.18 -8.01 2.16
C GLN A 229 6.78 -8.02 0.67
N TRP A 230 7.54 -7.31 -0.19
CA TRP A 230 7.36 -7.34 -1.64
C TRP A 230 7.51 -8.75 -2.23
N LEU A 231 8.50 -9.51 -1.77
CA LEU A 231 8.72 -10.88 -2.26
C LEU A 231 7.59 -11.84 -1.86
N ASN A 232 6.98 -11.62 -0.70
CA ASN A 232 5.82 -12.40 -0.26
C ASN A 232 4.54 -11.98 -0.99
N ASN A 233 4.40 -10.69 -1.31
CA ASN A 233 3.26 -10.14 -2.03
C ASN A 233 3.72 -9.01 -2.94
N LYS A 234 3.77 -9.28 -4.25
CA LYS A 234 4.22 -8.38 -5.33
C LYS A 234 3.22 -7.25 -5.64
N ASN A 235 2.76 -6.56 -4.61
CA ASN A 235 1.90 -5.39 -4.71
C ASN A 235 2.75 -4.12 -4.65
N PHE A 236 2.51 -3.14 -5.53
CA PHE A 236 3.25 -1.85 -5.57
C PHE A 236 3.30 -1.14 -4.21
N ALA A 237 2.28 -1.29 -3.37
CA ALA A 237 2.27 -0.78 -1.99
C ALA A 237 3.41 -1.33 -1.11
N ASN A 238 3.92 -2.53 -1.44
CA ASN A 238 4.98 -3.20 -0.71
C ASN A 238 6.39 -2.83 -1.20
N ILE A 239 6.53 -2.10 -2.30
CA ILE A 239 7.85 -1.63 -2.77
C ILE A 239 8.57 -0.85 -1.65
N PRO A 240 9.86 -1.11 -1.42
CA PRO A 240 10.63 -0.35 -0.43
C PRO A 240 10.58 1.15 -0.70
N VAL A 241 10.27 1.94 0.33
CA VAL A 241 10.20 3.41 0.25
C VAL A 241 11.53 4.01 -0.22
N LEU A 242 12.65 3.36 0.07
CA LEU A 242 13.99 3.76 -0.38
C LEU A 242 14.10 3.83 -1.91
N LEU A 243 13.32 3.02 -2.63
CA LEU A 243 13.39 2.90 -4.09
C LEU A 243 12.49 3.90 -4.84
N ILE A 244 11.68 4.68 -4.14
CA ILE A 244 10.80 5.67 -4.77
C ILE A 244 11.67 6.72 -5.50
N GLY A 245 11.45 6.85 -6.82
CA GLY A 245 12.25 7.69 -7.72
C GLY A 245 13.65 7.13 -8.03
N SER A 246 13.87 5.82 -7.84
CA SER A 246 15.12 5.11 -8.17
C SER A 246 14.89 3.79 -8.93
N LEU A 247 13.63 3.48 -9.30
CA LEU A 247 13.24 2.25 -9.99
C LEU A 247 13.45 2.30 -11.50
#